data_AF-A0A4U6UDD1-F1
#
_entry.id   AF-A0A4U6UDD1-F1
#
_cell.length_a   1.000
_cell.length_b   1.000
_cell.length_c   1.000
_cell.angle_alpha   90.00
_cell.angle_beta   90.00
_cell.angle_gamma   90.00
#
_symmetry.space_group_name_H-M   'P 1'
#
loop_
_entity.id
_entity.type
_entity.pdbx_description
1 polymer ?
#
loop_
_entity_poly.entity_id
_entity_poly.type
_entity_poly.pdbx_seq_one_letter_code
_entity_poly.pdbx_strand_id
1 'polypeptide(L)'
;MAQKLYRIIRACAEMGEKNPIISIHVQGAGENCNVVKEIIYPKGAEIDIRSIVVGDHTLSVLEIWGAEYQEQDVLLVKPDSRRLLESFCERERVSMAVFGEIDGSGKIVLTDSAAVEQAKLTGLPSPPPVVDLELEKVLGDMPQKTFEFNRVPRLGKPLDIAPEVMVMDVLKRFLKLPSVCSKRFLTTKVDRCVTGLVAQQQTVGPLQLPLADVAVIAQTYTDLTGGACAIGEQPIKGLLNPKAMGRLAVGEALTNLVWAKVSSLADVKASGNWMYAAKLDGEGADMYDAGVALADCMIELGIAIDGGKDSLSMAAQCDGEVVKAPGNLVISAYVACPDITLTVTPDLKLGDDGVLLHIDLVKGKL
;
A
#
# COMPACT_ATOMS: atom_id res chain seq x y z
N MET A 1 7.14 17.84 -3.65
CA MET A 1 8.58 17.56 -3.42
C MET A 1 8.98 16.20 -3.98
N ALA A 2 8.24 15.13 -3.66
CA ALA A 2 8.54 13.73 -4.04
C ALA A 2 8.98 13.49 -5.49
N GLN A 3 8.36 14.14 -6.48
CA GLN A 3 8.73 13.97 -7.89
C GLN A 3 10.23 14.26 -8.16
N LYS A 4 10.81 15.26 -7.48
CA LYS A 4 12.23 15.60 -7.61
C LYS A 4 13.12 14.56 -6.94
N LEU A 5 12.72 14.09 -5.74
CA LEU A 5 13.40 13.00 -5.04
C LEU A 5 13.44 11.74 -5.90
N TYR A 6 12.32 11.36 -6.52
CA TYR A 6 12.26 10.21 -7.42
C TYR A 6 13.18 10.33 -8.65
N ARG A 7 13.49 11.53 -9.13
CA ARG A 7 14.49 11.70 -10.19
C ARG A 7 15.91 11.39 -9.71
N ILE A 8 16.22 11.70 -8.45
CA ILE A 8 17.51 11.35 -7.83
C ILE A 8 17.60 9.83 -7.66
N ILE A 9 16.54 9.22 -7.10
CA ILE A 9 16.49 7.76 -6.92
C ILE A 9 16.58 7.04 -8.26
N ARG A 10 15.84 7.52 -9.27
CA ARG A 10 15.92 7.00 -10.63
C ARG A 10 17.33 7.13 -11.21
N ALA A 11 17.98 8.29 -11.08
CA ALA A 11 19.34 8.49 -11.55
C ALA A 11 20.31 7.50 -10.87
N CYS A 12 20.15 7.25 -9.57
CA CYS A 12 20.96 6.26 -8.84
C CYS A 12 20.70 4.84 -9.32
N ALA A 13 19.43 4.45 -9.51
CA ALA A 13 19.05 3.12 -9.97
C ALA A 13 19.52 2.85 -11.42
N GLU A 14 19.42 3.83 -12.32
CA GLU A 14 19.86 3.73 -13.71
C GLU A 14 21.39 3.63 -13.87
N MET A 15 22.16 3.87 -12.80
CA MET A 15 23.61 3.63 -12.79
C MET A 15 23.99 2.15 -12.66
N GLY A 16 23.03 1.25 -12.43
CA GLY A 16 23.27 -0.20 -12.28
C GLY A 16 24.24 -0.49 -11.13
N GLU A 17 25.31 -1.24 -11.41
CA GLU A 17 26.35 -1.60 -10.43
C GLU A 17 27.05 -0.40 -9.77
N LYS A 18 26.91 0.80 -10.34
CA LYS A 18 27.47 2.04 -9.77
C LYS A 18 26.48 2.81 -8.90
N ASN A 19 25.32 2.22 -8.58
CA ASN A 19 24.33 2.84 -7.70
C ASN A 19 24.98 3.19 -6.33
N PRO A 20 24.99 4.47 -5.93
CA PRO A 20 25.59 4.90 -4.67
C PRO A 20 24.79 4.51 -3.43
N ILE A 21 23.52 4.13 -3.59
CA ILE A 21 22.59 3.80 -2.51
C ILE A 21 22.82 2.36 -2.06
N ILE A 22 23.19 2.19 -0.79
CA ILE A 22 23.29 0.87 -0.14
C ILE A 22 21.92 0.42 0.33
N SER A 23 21.20 1.33 0.99
CA SER A 23 19.84 1.12 1.47
C SER A 23 19.08 2.44 1.40
N ILE A 24 17.78 2.36 1.19
CA ILE A 24 16.87 3.50 1.21
C ILE A 24 15.61 3.09 1.94
N HIS A 25 15.09 3.99 2.76
CA HIS A 25 13.85 3.78 3.46
C HIS A 25 13.02 5.05 3.48
N VAL A 26 11.73 4.89 3.17
CA VAL A 26 10.77 6.00 3.14
C VAL A 26 10.46 6.44 4.56
N GLN A 27 10.29 7.74 4.72
CA GLN A 27 9.82 8.36 5.95
C GLN A 27 8.27 8.35 6.00
N GLY A 28 7.73 7.91 7.13
CA GLY A 28 6.31 7.69 7.36
C GLY A 28 5.99 7.67 8.85
N ALA A 29 5.20 6.72 9.33
CA ALA A 29 4.78 6.71 10.73
C ALA A 29 5.98 6.69 11.70
N GLY A 30 6.04 7.68 12.59
CA GLY A 30 7.15 7.88 13.54
C GLY A 30 8.46 8.43 12.96
N GLU A 31 8.55 8.69 11.65
CA GLU A 31 9.69 9.31 10.94
C GLU A 31 11.09 8.91 11.40
N ASN A 32 11.96 9.89 11.72
CA ASN A 32 13.33 9.63 12.14
C ASN A 32 13.37 8.76 13.40
N CYS A 33 12.37 8.87 14.29
CA CYS A 33 12.21 7.97 15.43
C CYS A 33 11.93 6.52 15.02
N ASN A 34 11.59 6.22 13.76
CA ASN A 34 11.44 4.85 13.28
C ASN A 34 12.53 4.51 12.26
N VAL A 35 12.51 5.20 11.13
CA VAL A 35 13.30 4.86 9.94
C VAL A 35 14.81 4.85 10.20
N VAL A 36 15.30 5.79 11.03
CA VAL A 36 16.75 5.89 11.28
C VAL A 36 17.21 4.69 12.11
N LYS A 37 16.43 4.24 13.09
CA LYS A 37 16.78 3.01 13.83
C LYS A 37 16.73 1.78 12.93
N GLU A 38 15.71 1.67 12.07
CA GLU A 38 15.54 0.53 11.17
C GLU A 38 16.71 0.42 10.17
N ILE A 39 17.10 1.53 9.54
CA ILE A 39 18.13 1.52 8.49
C ILE A 39 19.56 1.31 9.03
N ILE A 40 19.83 1.72 10.28
CA ILE A 40 21.16 1.56 10.90
C ILE A 40 21.30 0.24 11.67
N TYR A 41 20.21 -0.50 11.92
CA TYR A 41 20.25 -1.78 12.62
C TYR A 41 21.02 -2.85 11.82
N PRO A 42 21.88 -3.68 12.45
CA PRO A 42 22.20 -3.73 13.89
C PRO A 42 23.44 -2.91 14.27
N LYS A 43 23.96 -2.04 13.39
CA LYS A 43 25.28 -1.41 13.55
C LYS A 43 25.27 -0.20 14.48
N GLY A 44 24.19 0.57 14.54
CA GLY A 44 24.18 1.81 15.31
C GLY A 44 24.78 3.00 14.59
N ALA A 45 24.54 4.19 15.15
CA ALA A 45 25.00 5.47 14.66
C ALA A 45 24.89 6.55 15.73
N GLU A 46 25.78 7.54 15.63
CA GLU A 46 25.61 8.84 16.28
C GLU A 46 25.01 9.83 15.28
N ILE A 47 23.97 10.53 15.73
CA ILE A 47 23.16 11.48 14.97
C ILE A 47 23.21 12.84 15.67
N ASP A 48 23.45 13.91 14.92
CA ASP A 48 23.25 15.29 15.43
C ASP A 48 21.92 15.84 14.90
N ILE A 49 20.98 16.11 15.81
CA ILE A 49 19.65 16.63 15.45
C ILE A 49 19.74 17.96 14.67
N ARG A 50 20.79 18.76 14.93
CA ARG A 50 20.95 20.08 14.30
C ARG A 50 21.47 20.00 12.87
N SER A 51 21.85 18.81 12.40
CA SER A 51 22.15 18.56 10.98
C SER A 51 20.90 18.39 10.12
N ILE A 52 19.73 18.12 10.73
CA ILE A 52 18.47 17.97 9.99
C ILE A 52 18.02 19.34 9.48
N VAL A 53 17.66 19.41 8.20
CA VAL A 53 17.17 20.64 7.59
C VAL A 53 15.73 20.89 8.03
N VAL A 54 15.51 21.99 8.74
CA VAL A 54 14.20 22.40 9.25
C VAL A 54 13.72 23.68 8.58
N GLY A 55 12.41 23.78 8.35
CA GLY A 55 11.78 25.02 7.88
C GLY A 55 11.40 25.98 9.01
N ASP A 56 11.33 25.49 10.24
CA ASP A 56 11.00 26.24 11.45
C ASP A 56 12.04 25.95 12.53
N HIS A 57 12.83 26.95 12.91
CA HIS A 57 13.88 26.82 13.91
C HIS A 57 13.36 26.89 15.35
N THR A 58 12.06 27.11 15.57
CA THR A 58 11.44 27.11 16.91
C THR A 58 11.10 25.71 17.40
N LEU A 59 11.14 24.71 16.51
CA LEU A 59 10.84 23.32 16.82
C LEU A 59 11.78 22.76 17.89
N SER A 60 11.18 22.07 18.85
CA SER A 60 11.89 21.27 19.85
C SER A 60 12.58 20.07 19.20
N VAL A 61 13.56 19.49 19.89
CA VAL A 61 14.22 18.25 19.43
C VAL A 61 13.21 17.12 19.20
N LEU A 62 12.18 17.01 20.05
CA LEU A 62 11.13 16.01 19.89
C LEU A 62 10.36 16.20 18.58
N GLU A 63 10.01 17.45 18.25
CA GLU A 63 9.28 17.74 17.01
C GLU A 63 10.15 17.50 15.79
N ILE A 64 11.43 17.91 15.80
CA ILE A 64 12.36 17.63 14.68
C ILE A 64 12.55 16.13 14.48
N TRP A 65 12.64 15.37 15.56
CA TRP A 65 12.92 13.93 15.52
C TRP A 65 11.68 13.06 15.23
N GLY A 66 10.50 13.47 15.69
CA GLY A 66 9.30 12.63 15.68
C GLY A 66 8.11 13.13 14.87
N ALA A 67 8.15 14.34 14.29
CA ALA A 67 7.03 14.85 13.50
C ALA A 67 6.99 14.26 12.08
N GLU A 68 5.79 13.92 11.60
CA GLU A 68 5.50 13.22 10.34
C GLU A 68 5.59 14.05 9.05
N TYR A 69 6.79 14.60 8.80
CA TYR A 69 7.07 15.40 7.61
C TYR A 69 7.10 14.57 6.34
N GLN A 70 6.29 14.97 5.36
CA GLN A 70 6.13 14.24 4.11
C GLN A 70 7.30 14.45 3.12
N GLU A 71 7.39 13.51 2.16
CA GLU A 71 8.33 13.52 1.03
C GLU A 71 9.82 13.52 1.39
N GLN A 72 10.17 12.71 2.38
CA GLN A 72 11.54 12.47 2.80
C GLN A 72 11.90 10.99 2.66
N ASP A 73 13.18 10.70 2.46
CA ASP A 73 13.75 9.36 2.46
C ASP A 73 15.07 9.40 3.24
N VAL A 74 15.41 8.32 3.96
CA VAL A 74 16.73 8.14 4.57
C VAL A 74 17.54 7.17 3.72
N LEU A 75 18.76 7.60 3.36
CA LEU A 75 19.66 6.83 2.52
C LEU A 75 20.91 6.43 3.32
N LEU A 76 21.30 5.16 3.22
CA LEU A 76 22.60 4.69 3.64
C LEU A 76 23.54 4.63 2.44
N VAL A 77 24.68 5.31 2.52
CA VAL A 77 25.61 5.50 1.40
C VAL A 77 27.06 5.43 1.90
N LYS A 78 28.00 5.15 1.00
CA LYS A 78 29.43 5.26 1.32
C LYS A 78 29.85 6.74 1.37
N PRO A 79 30.83 7.13 2.21
CA PRO A 79 31.35 8.50 2.25
C PRO A 79 31.78 9.03 0.88
N ASP A 80 32.42 8.20 0.06
CA ASP A 80 32.89 8.57 -1.28
C ASP A 80 31.74 8.91 -2.26
N SER A 81 30.53 8.43 -1.99
CA SER A 81 29.34 8.71 -2.79
C SER A 81 28.72 10.09 -2.50
N ARG A 82 29.12 10.75 -1.41
CA ARG A 82 28.50 12.00 -0.93
C ARG A 82 28.45 13.08 -2.01
N ARG A 83 29.61 13.40 -2.62
CA ARG A 83 29.70 14.47 -3.63
C ARG A 83 28.84 14.20 -4.86
N LEU A 84 28.75 12.92 -5.25
CA LEU A 84 27.90 12.52 -6.37
C LEU A 84 26.41 12.79 -6.05
N LEU A 85 25.95 12.37 -4.87
CA LEU A 85 24.57 12.60 -4.44
C LEU A 85 24.27 14.08 -4.24
N GLU A 86 25.18 14.85 -3.65
CA GLU A 86 25.07 16.32 -3.55
C GLU A 86 24.86 16.94 -4.94
N SER A 87 25.58 16.48 -5.96
CA SER A 87 25.40 16.97 -7.35
C SER A 87 24.03 16.63 -7.94
N PHE A 88 23.45 15.47 -7.61
CA PHE A 88 22.10 15.09 -8.04
C PHE A 88 21.04 15.94 -7.34
N CYS A 89 21.20 16.13 -6.03
CA CYS A 89 20.36 16.98 -5.20
C CYS A 89 20.37 18.43 -5.67
N GLU A 90 21.54 19.00 -5.98
CA GLU A 90 21.67 20.35 -6.53
C GLU A 90 20.95 20.47 -7.88
N ARG A 91 21.19 19.53 -8.81
CA ARG A 91 20.54 19.50 -10.13
C ARG A 91 19.02 19.46 -10.03
N GLU A 92 18.48 18.57 -9.19
CA GLU A 92 17.03 18.38 -9.04
C GLU A 92 16.40 19.34 -8.01
N ARG A 93 17.21 20.20 -7.36
CA ARG A 93 16.80 21.16 -6.33
C ARG A 93 16.06 20.50 -5.18
N VAL A 94 16.73 19.52 -4.59
CA VAL A 94 16.31 18.75 -3.40
C VAL A 94 17.32 19.00 -2.29
N SER A 95 16.83 19.23 -1.07
CA SER A 95 17.71 19.36 0.09
C SER A 95 18.21 17.98 0.53
N MET A 96 19.49 17.90 0.88
CA MET A 96 20.09 16.71 1.47
C MET A 96 20.98 17.12 2.63
N ALA A 97 20.90 16.39 3.73
CA ALA A 97 21.80 16.53 4.86
C ALA A 97 22.41 15.18 5.20
N VAL A 98 23.69 15.20 5.58
CA VAL A 98 24.34 14.09 6.27
C VAL A 98 24.20 14.40 7.75
N PHE A 99 23.43 13.59 8.47
CA PHE A 99 23.07 13.87 9.87
C PHE A 99 23.66 12.84 10.85
N GLY A 100 24.39 11.85 10.36
CA GLY A 100 25.14 10.92 11.21
C GLY A 100 25.94 9.89 10.43
N GLU A 101 26.69 9.06 11.17
CA GLU A 101 27.60 8.04 10.62
C GLU A 101 27.41 6.71 11.35
N ILE A 102 27.51 5.59 10.61
CA ILE A 102 27.48 4.25 11.19
C ILE A 102 28.78 4.03 11.98
N ASP A 103 28.67 3.76 13.27
CA ASP A 103 29.82 3.66 14.18
C ASP A 103 30.09 2.23 14.68
N GLY A 104 29.17 1.30 14.46
CA GLY A 104 29.28 -0.09 14.93
C GLY A 104 29.01 -0.27 16.43
N SER A 105 28.51 0.76 17.13
CA SER A 105 28.23 0.73 18.57
C SER A 105 27.05 -0.17 18.95
N GLY A 106 26.17 -0.49 17.99
CA GLY A 106 24.89 -1.15 18.25
C GLY A 106 23.82 -0.23 18.87
N LYS A 107 24.11 1.07 19.00
CA LYS A 107 23.23 2.06 19.64
C LYS A 107 22.76 3.12 18.65
N ILE A 108 21.62 3.73 18.96
CA ILE A 108 21.28 5.04 18.41
C ILE A 108 21.56 6.11 19.45
N VAL A 109 22.46 7.03 19.10
CA VAL A 109 22.80 8.19 19.93
C VAL A 109 22.35 9.45 19.19
N LEU A 110 21.48 10.25 19.82
CA LEU A 110 21.02 11.53 19.28
C LEU A 110 21.57 12.66 20.15
N THR A 111 22.38 13.55 19.57
CA THR A 111 22.94 14.71 20.24
C THR A 111 22.31 16.01 19.74
N ASP A 112 22.40 17.07 20.54
CA ASP A 112 22.01 18.43 20.16
C ASP A 112 23.22 19.34 20.27
N SER A 113 23.93 19.52 19.15
CA SER A 113 25.17 20.30 19.13
C SER A 113 24.96 21.76 19.53
N ALA A 114 23.81 22.35 19.23
CA ALA A 114 23.47 23.71 19.64
C ALA A 114 23.30 23.83 21.16
N ALA A 115 22.66 22.84 21.80
CA ALA A 115 22.57 22.79 23.26
C ALA A 115 23.93 22.59 23.93
N VAL A 116 24.80 21.76 23.33
CA VAL A 116 26.19 21.56 23.79
C VAL A 116 27.00 22.85 23.67
N GLU A 117 26.87 23.59 22.56
CA GLU A 117 27.53 24.88 22.37
C GLU A 117 27.04 25.93 23.38
N GLN A 118 25.73 26.02 23.59
CA GLN A 118 25.15 26.94 24.56
C GLN A 118 25.61 26.66 26.00
N ALA A 119 25.73 25.38 26.39
CA ALA A 119 26.26 25.00 27.70
C ALA A 119 27.72 25.45 27.87
N LYS A 120 28.55 25.28 26.83
CA LYS A 120 29.93 25.78 26.82
C LYS A 120 30.01 27.30 27.00
N LEU A 121 29.17 28.05 26.30
CA LEU A 121 29.14 29.53 26.38
C LEU A 121 28.67 30.05 27.74
N THR A 122 27.82 29.30 28.44
CA THR A 122 27.25 29.67 29.74
C THR A 122 28.02 29.10 30.94
N GLY A 123 29.08 28.32 30.70
CA GLY A 123 29.83 27.64 31.75
C GLY A 123 29.05 26.53 32.45
N LEU A 124 27.99 26.02 31.81
CA LEU A 124 27.18 24.90 32.30
C LEU A 124 27.78 23.56 31.83
N PRO A 125 27.51 22.45 32.54
CA PRO A 125 27.90 21.12 32.07
C PRO A 125 27.21 20.80 30.75
N SER A 126 27.92 20.07 29.88
CA SER A 126 27.35 19.58 28.62
C SER A 126 26.10 18.74 28.89
N PRO A 127 24.98 18.95 28.18
CA PRO A 127 23.84 18.08 28.29
C PRO A 127 24.21 16.66 27.83
N PRO A 128 23.57 15.62 28.40
CA PRO A 128 23.68 14.27 27.87
C PRO A 128 23.01 14.16 26.48
N PRO A 129 23.28 13.09 25.72
CA PRO A 129 22.51 12.78 24.51
C PRO A 129 21.01 12.76 24.80
N VAL A 130 20.22 13.25 23.84
CA VAL A 130 18.76 13.28 23.92
C VAL A 130 18.19 11.86 23.77
N VAL A 131 18.86 11.01 22.99
CA VAL A 131 18.58 9.57 22.86
C VAL A 131 19.90 8.82 23.02
N ASP A 132 19.90 7.75 23.82
CA ASP A 132 20.98 6.76 23.92
C ASP A 132 20.31 5.41 24.18
N LEU A 133 20.05 4.66 23.10
CA LEU A 133 19.31 3.41 23.14
C LEU A 133 20.05 2.28 22.42
N GLU A 134 20.15 1.13 23.07
CA GLU A 134 20.61 -0.13 22.45
C GLU A 134 19.57 -0.57 21.40
N LEU A 135 19.98 -0.68 20.13
CA LEU A 135 19.03 -0.99 19.06
C LEU A 135 18.40 -2.36 19.22
N GLU A 136 19.14 -3.36 19.70
CA GLU A 136 18.62 -4.70 19.97
C GLU A 136 17.48 -4.69 20.99
N LYS A 137 17.47 -3.76 21.94
CA LYS A 137 16.40 -3.66 22.94
C LYS A 137 15.15 -2.96 22.41
N VAL A 138 15.29 -2.16 21.34
CA VAL A 138 14.21 -1.33 20.79
C VAL A 138 13.57 -1.99 19.56
N LEU A 139 14.38 -2.62 18.71
CA LEU A 139 13.97 -3.25 17.45
C LEU A 139 14.08 -4.78 17.48
N GLY A 140 14.68 -5.37 18.53
CA GLY A 140 14.81 -6.81 18.63
C GLY A 140 13.47 -7.53 18.81
N ASP A 141 13.56 -8.85 18.93
CA ASP A 141 12.40 -9.73 18.94
C ASP A 141 11.45 -9.43 20.11
N MET A 142 10.33 -8.79 19.80
CA MET A 142 9.19 -8.69 20.71
C MET A 142 8.53 -10.07 20.82
N PRO A 143 8.15 -10.52 22.03
CA PRO A 143 7.49 -11.81 22.19
C PRO A 143 6.16 -11.82 21.41
N GLN A 144 5.88 -12.94 20.74
CA GLN A 144 4.64 -13.10 19.99
C GLN A 144 3.43 -12.95 20.92
N LYS A 145 2.51 -12.07 20.55
CA LYS A 145 1.28 -11.83 21.31
C LYS A 145 0.22 -12.87 20.98
N THR A 146 -0.38 -13.45 22.01
CA THR A 146 -1.57 -14.31 21.88
C THR A 146 -2.83 -13.47 22.02
N PHE A 147 -3.80 -13.68 21.14
CA PHE A 147 -5.13 -13.07 21.21
C PHE A 147 -6.18 -14.15 21.36
N GLU A 148 -7.10 -13.96 22.30
CA GLU A 148 -8.25 -14.83 22.51
C GLU A 148 -9.50 -14.13 21.98
N PHE A 149 -10.14 -14.72 20.96
CA PHE A 149 -11.33 -14.17 20.33
C PHE A 149 -12.50 -15.14 20.41
N ASN A 150 -13.70 -14.58 20.56
CA ASN A 150 -14.95 -15.35 20.53
C ASN A 150 -15.63 -15.20 19.16
N ARG A 151 -16.09 -16.31 18.59
CA ARG A 151 -16.93 -16.30 17.38
C ARG A 151 -18.33 -15.87 17.75
N VAL A 152 -18.90 -14.94 16.98
CA VAL A 152 -20.27 -14.45 17.16
C VAL A 152 -21.13 -14.96 15.99
N PRO A 153 -22.16 -15.80 16.24
CA PRO A 153 -23.04 -16.28 15.19
C PRO A 153 -23.78 -15.14 14.51
N ARG A 154 -23.76 -15.11 13.18
CA ARG A 154 -24.52 -14.13 12.38
C ARG A 154 -25.83 -14.76 11.92
N LEU A 155 -26.96 -14.19 12.34
CA LEU A 155 -28.29 -14.67 11.95
C LEU A 155 -28.74 -13.96 10.66
N GLY A 156 -28.73 -14.68 9.54
CA GLY A 156 -29.36 -14.22 8.31
C GLY A 156 -30.87 -14.42 8.35
N LYS A 157 -31.60 -13.54 7.66
CA LYS A 157 -33.01 -13.77 7.33
C LYS A 157 -33.12 -14.04 5.82
N PRO A 158 -34.03 -14.92 5.38
CA PRO A 158 -34.34 -15.04 3.96
C PRO A 158 -34.69 -13.67 3.38
N LEU A 159 -34.27 -13.44 2.14
CA LEU A 159 -34.64 -12.24 1.41
C LEU A 159 -36.15 -12.26 1.16
N ASP A 160 -36.85 -11.24 1.65
CA ASP A 160 -38.28 -11.05 1.44
C ASP A 160 -38.48 -9.85 0.51
N ILE A 161 -38.97 -10.12 -0.70
CA ILE A 161 -39.26 -9.11 -1.72
C ILE A 161 -40.76 -9.07 -1.91
N ALA A 162 -41.35 -7.89 -1.72
CA ALA A 162 -42.78 -7.72 -1.89
C ALA A 162 -43.21 -8.07 -3.34
N PRO A 163 -44.33 -8.80 -3.54
CA PRO A 163 -44.73 -9.31 -4.86
C PRO A 163 -44.88 -8.24 -5.96
N GLU A 164 -45.17 -7.00 -5.57
CA GLU A 164 -45.33 -5.86 -6.47
C GLU A 164 -44.00 -5.27 -6.99
N VAL A 165 -42.86 -5.68 -6.44
CA VAL A 165 -41.54 -5.17 -6.86
C VAL A 165 -41.14 -5.80 -8.18
N MET A 166 -41.04 -4.96 -9.23
CA MET A 166 -40.63 -5.42 -10.55
C MET A 166 -39.10 -5.42 -10.68
N VAL A 167 -38.57 -6.32 -11.52
CA VAL A 167 -37.13 -6.36 -11.87
C VAL A 167 -36.60 -4.99 -12.32
N MET A 168 -37.39 -4.25 -13.09
CA MET A 168 -37.01 -2.91 -13.54
C MET A 168 -36.87 -1.90 -12.40
N ASP A 169 -37.63 -2.04 -11.32
CA ASP A 169 -37.51 -1.16 -10.16
C ASP A 169 -36.24 -1.48 -9.37
N VAL A 170 -35.90 -2.76 -9.24
CA VAL A 170 -34.64 -3.21 -8.63
C VAL A 170 -33.46 -2.72 -9.46
N LEU A 171 -33.49 -2.89 -10.79
CA LEU A 171 -32.42 -2.45 -11.68
C LEU A 171 -32.17 -0.94 -11.59
N LYS A 172 -33.24 -0.13 -11.58
CA LYS A 172 -33.14 1.34 -11.40
C LYS A 172 -32.50 1.72 -10.08
N ARG A 173 -32.74 0.96 -9.01
CA ARG A 173 -32.10 1.19 -7.69
C ARG A 173 -30.64 0.73 -7.72
N PHE A 174 -30.39 -0.45 -8.28
CA PHE A 174 -29.07 -1.06 -8.37
C PHE A 174 -28.08 -0.17 -9.13
N LEU A 175 -28.45 0.35 -10.30
CA LEU A 175 -27.60 1.25 -11.10
C LEU A 175 -27.34 2.60 -10.43
N LYS A 176 -28.08 2.98 -9.38
CA LYS A 176 -27.85 4.19 -8.59
C LYS A 176 -26.90 3.97 -7.41
N LEU A 177 -26.63 2.71 -7.03
CA LEU A 177 -25.71 2.43 -5.92
C LEU A 177 -24.31 2.93 -6.28
N PRO A 178 -23.64 3.72 -5.41
CA PRO A 178 -22.28 4.21 -5.69
C PRO A 178 -21.27 3.12 -6.00
N SER A 179 -21.41 1.93 -5.40
CA SER A 179 -20.58 0.75 -5.70
C SER A 179 -20.75 0.24 -7.13
N VAL A 180 -21.91 0.45 -7.76
CA VAL A 180 -22.26 -0.06 -9.11
C VAL A 180 -22.19 1.02 -10.18
N CYS A 181 -22.63 2.24 -9.87
CA CYS A 181 -22.79 3.30 -10.86
C CYS A 181 -21.46 3.70 -11.53
N SER A 182 -21.55 4.47 -12.61
CA SER A 182 -20.37 4.95 -13.33
C SER A 182 -19.38 5.68 -12.41
N LYS A 183 -18.11 5.25 -12.45
CA LYS A 183 -17.02 5.84 -11.67
C LYS A 183 -16.35 7.03 -12.37
N ARG A 184 -17.01 7.65 -13.37
CA ARG A 184 -16.45 8.77 -14.15
C ARG A 184 -15.92 9.90 -13.26
N PHE A 185 -16.61 10.19 -12.16
CA PHE A 185 -16.21 11.23 -11.21
C PHE A 185 -14.90 10.94 -10.47
N LEU A 186 -14.44 9.69 -10.43
CA LEU A 186 -13.13 9.30 -9.90
C LEU A 186 -12.09 9.30 -11.02
N THR A 187 -12.43 8.71 -12.18
CA THR A 187 -11.47 8.48 -13.25
C THR A 187 -11.04 9.77 -13.95
N THR A 188 -11.93 10.76 -14.12
CA THR A 188 -11.61 12.00 -14.85
C THR A 188 -10.87 13.05 -14.04
N LYS A 189 -10.65 12.82 -12.74
CA LYS A 189 -9.92 13.77 -11.86
C LYS A 189 -8.42 13.51 -11.79
N VAL A 190 -7.99 12.34 -12.26
CA VAL A 190 -6.60 11.89 -12.19
C VAL A 190 -6.02 11.77 -13.59
N ASP A 191 -4.71 11.96 -13.67
CA ASP A 191 -3.94 11.64 -14.88
C ASP A 191 -4.00 10.13 -15.14
N ARG A 192 -4.11 9.74 -16.41
CA ARG A 192 -4.20 8.34 -16.85
C ARG A 192 -3.31 8.05 -18.06
N CYS A 193 -2.38 8.93 -18.39
CA CYS A 193 -1.55 8.82 -19.59
C CYS A 193 -0.09 9.29 -19.39
N VAL A 194 0.23 9.97 -18.28
CA VAL A 194 1.60 10.30 -17.91
C VAL A 194 2.46 9.04 -17.94
N THR A 195 3.71 9.20 -18.38
CA THR A 195 4.68 8.19 -18.84
C THR A 195 4.55 7.76 -20.30
N GLY A 196 3.36 7.79 -20.91
CA GLY A 196 3.14 7.22 -22.25
C GLY A 196 3.17 5.69 -22.30
N LEU A 197 3.19 5.02 -21.15
CA LEU A 197 3.25 3.55 -21.02
C LEU A 197 1.93 2.93 -20.53
N VAL A 198 0.85 3.71 -20.44
CA VAL A 198 -0.47 3.18 -20.05
C VAL A 198 -1.13 2.53 -21.26
N ALA A 199 -1.21 1.20 -21.27
CA ALA A 199 -1.77 0.42 -22.38
C ALA A 199 -3.29 0.22 -22.24
N GLN A 200 -3.76 -0.07 -21.01
CA GLN A 200 -5.18 -0.14 -20.67
C GLN A 200 -5.44 0.68 -19.40
N GLN A 201 -6.24 1.74 -19.55
CA GLN A 201 -6.74 2.58 -18.46
C GLN A 201 -8.17 2.15 -18.07
N GLN A 202 -8.75 2.80 -17.06
CA GLN A 202 -10.10 2.51 -16.57
C GLN A 202 -11.20 2.71 -17.64
N THR A 203 -10.95 3.56 -18.63
CA THR A 203 -11.91 3.87 -19.71
C THR A 203 -11.72 3.00 -20.94
N VAL A 204 -12.82 2.59 -21.56
CA VAL A 204 -12.84 1.69 -22.73
C VAL A 204 -13.67 2.26 -23.88
N GLY A 205 -13.34 1.82 -25.09
CA GLY A 205 -14.06 2.11 -26.32
C GLY A 205 -14.08 3.59 -26.72
N PRO A 206 -14.77 3.90 -27.84
CA PRO A 206 -14.85 5.26 -28.40
C PRO A 206 -15.53 6.27 -27.46
N LEU A 207 -16.40 5.78 -26.56
CA LEU A 207 -17.15 6.60 -25.61
C LEU A 207 -16.40 6.85 -24.29
N GLN A 208 -15.22 6.25 -24.10
CA GLN A 208 -14.40 6.39 -22.89
C GLN A 208 -15.20 6.07 -21.61
N LEU A 209 -15.94 4.97 -21.63
CA LEU A 209 -16.75 4.54 -20.49
C LEU A 209 -15.85 3.89 -19.44
N PRO A 210 -15.94 4.25 -18.14
CA PRO A 210 -15.08 3.71 -17.08
C PRO A 210 -15.53 2.29 -16.68
N LEU A 211 -15.22 1.32 -17.54
CA LEU A 211 -15.69 -0.06 -17.44
C LEU A 211 -14.55 -1.10 -17.49
N ALA A 212 -13.28 -0.70 -17.63
CA ALA A 212 -12.20 -1.69 -17.70
C ALA A 212 -12.07 -2.45 -16.38
N ASP A 213 -11.99 -3.77 -16.46
CA ASP A 213 -11.78 -4.66 -15.30
C ASP A 213 -10.31 -4.73 -14.88
N VAL A 214 -9.37 -4.54 -15.82
CA VAL A 214 -7.93 -4.66 -15.62
C VAL A 214 -7.20 -3.40 -16.08
N ALA A 215 -6.14 -3.03 -15.35
CA ALA A 215 -5.19 -2.03 -15.79
C ALA A 215 -3.94 -2.72 -16.37
N VAL A 216 -3.43 -2.22 -17.50
CA VAL A 216 -2.25 -2.77 -18.17
C VAL A 216 -1.27 -1.65 -18.49
N ILE A 217 0.00 -1.86 -18.16
CA ILE A 217 1.09 -0.94 -18.42
C ILE A 217 2.18 -1.62 -19.25
N ALA A 218 2.79 -0.89 -20.16
CA ALA A 218 3.99 -1.30 -20.86
C ALA A 218 5.23 -1.12 -19.96
N GLN A 219 6.24 -1.95 -20.16
CA GLN A 219 7.53 -1.82 -19.47
C GLN A 219 8.49 -0.86 -20.20
N THR A 220 8.39 -0.79 -21.53
CA THR A 220 9.28 0.02 -22.38
C THR A 220 8.47 0.73 -23.46
N TYR A 221 9.11 1.69 -24.14
CA TYR A 221 8.50 2.43 -25.26
C TYR A 221 8.55 1.66 -26.59
N THR A 222 9.25 0.52 -26.63
CA THR A 222 9.58 -0.18 -27.87
C THR A 222 9.07 -1.61 -27.91
N ASP A 223 8.86 -2.23 -26.74
CA ASP A 223 8.41 -3.61 -26.61
C ASP A 223 6.92 -3.67 -26.23
N LEU A 224 6.33 -4.84 -26.44
CA LEU A 224 4.93 -5.11 -26.11
C LEU A 224 4.76 -5.81 -24.75
N THR A 225 5.85 -6.00 -24.00
CA THR A 225 5.77 -6.60 -22.65
C THR A 225 5.39 -5.56 -21.61
N GLY A 226 4.76 -6.02 -20.54
CA GLY A 226 4.09 -5.16 -19.59
C GLY A 226 3.83 -5.82 -18.25
N GLY A 227 2.99 -5.14 -17.46
CA GLY A 227 2.37 -5.67 -16.26
C GLY A 227 0.86 -5.43 -16.30
N ALA A 228 0.10 -6.34 -15.69
CA ALA A 228 -1.34 -6.19 -15.50
C ALA A 228 -1.66 -6.21 -14.00
N CYS A 229 -2.64 -5.41 -13.58
CA CYS A 229 -3.15 -5.44 -12.22
C CYS A 229 -4.66 -5.29 -12.15
N ALA A 230 -5.25 -5.90 -11.12
CA ALA A 230 -6.68 -5.91 -10.86
C ALA A 230 -6.95 -5.96 -9.35
N ILE A 231 -8.15 -5.55 -8.95
CA ILE A 231 -8.56 -5.48 -7.54
C ILE A 231 -9.82 -6.33 -7.35
N GLY A 232 -9.94 -6.96 -6.17
CA GLY A 232 -11.15 -7.62 -5.71
C GLY A 232 -11.40 -7.39 -4.21
N GLU A 233 -12.66 -7.22 -3.82
CA GLU A 233 -13.10 -6.95 -2.44
C GLU A 233 -14.58 -7.28 -2.22
N GLN A 234 -14.92 -7.89 -1.09
CA GLN A 234 -16.31 -8.35 -0.84
C GLN A 234 -16.83 -8.09 0.59
N PRO A 235 -16.71 -6.86 1.12
CA PRO A 235 -16.98 -6.52 2.53
C PRO A 235 -18.41 -6.86 2.95
N ILE A 236 -19.39 -6.62 2.06
CA ILE A 236 -20.80 -6.90 2.34
C ILE A 236 -21.06 -8.40 2.51
N LYS A 237 -20.33 -9.26 1.80
CA LYS A 237 -20.44 -10.72 1.96
C LYS A 237 -19.73 -11.16 3.24
N GLY A 238 -18.68 -10.44 3.64
CA GLY A 238 -18.00 -10.59 4.93
C GLY A 238 -18.94 -10.36 6.11
N LEU A 239 -19.99 -9.55 5.93
CA LEU A 239 -21.03 -9.38 6.94
C LEU A 239 -21.84 -10.64 7.23
N LEU A 240 -21.79 -11.66 6.38
CA LEU A 240 -22.48 -12.93 6.56
C LEU A 240 -21.50 -14.08 6.78
N ASN A 241 -20.45 -14.11 5.96
CA ASN A 241 -19.48 -15.19 5.96
C ASN A 241 -18.06 -14.65 5.64
N PRO A 242 -17.19 -14.47 6.64
CA PRO A 242 -15.84 -13.95 6.43
C PRO A 242 -14.98 -14.88 5.55
N LYS A 243 -15.18 -16.21 5.66
CA LYS A 243 -14.47 -17.20 4.82
C LYS A 243 -14.86 -17.09 3.35
N ALA A 244 -16.13 -16.80 3.06
CA ALA A 244 -16.58 -16.57 1.69
C ALA A 244 -16.04 -15.25 1.16
N MET A 245 -16.03 -14.19 1.98
CA MET A 245 -15.44 -12.90 1.60
C MET A 245 -13.98 -13.04 1.19
N GLY A 246 -13.15 -13.71 2.00
CA GLY A 246 -11.73 -13.91 1.68
C GLY A 246 -11.51 -14.60 0.33
N ARG A 247 -12.27 -15.67 0.06
CA ARG A 247 -12.22 -16.40 -1.22
C ARG A 247 -12.72 -15.58 -2.40
N LEU A 248 -13.84 -14.88 -2.23
CA LEU A 248 -14.43 -14.07 -3.30
C LEU A 248 -13.59 -12.82 -3.61
N ALA A 249 -12.87 -12.24 -2.66
CA ALA A 249 -11.93 -11.15 -2.92
C ALA A 249 -10.81 -11.59 -3.88
N VAL A 250 -10.24 -12.79 -3.66
CA VAL A 250 -9.27 -13.39 -4.60
C VAL A 250 -9.94 -13.71 -5.94
N GLY A 251 -11.12 -14.33 -5.90
CA GLY A 251 -11.87 -14.70 -7.10
C GLY A 251 -12.15 -13.50 -7.99
N GLU A 252 -12.67 -12.40 -7.42
CA GLU A 252 -12.95 -11.16 -8.15
C GLU A 252 -11.68 -10.55 -8.74
N ALA A 253 -10.59 -10.48 -7.97
CA ALA A 253 -9.31 -9.96 -8.47
C ALA A 253 -8.81 -10.78 -9.68
N LEU A 254 -8.92 -12.10 -9.64
CA LEU A 254 -8.52 -12.98 -10.75
C LEU A 254 -9.46 -12.89 -11.96
N THR A 255 -10.78 -12.82 -11.73
CA THR A 255 -11.76 -12.67 -12.83
C THR A 255 -11.67 -11.30 -13.49
N ASN A 256 -11.22 -10.28 -12.77
CA ASN A 256 -10.87 -8.99 -13.36
C ASN A 256 -9.55 -9.07 -14.15
N LEU A 257 -8.53 -9.74 -13.60
CA LEU A 257 -7.19 -9.86 -14.20
C LEU A 257 -7.17 -10.66 -15.51
N VAL A 258 -8.05 -11.66 -15.65
CA VAL A 258 -8.05 -12.63 -16.78
C VAL A 258 -8.19 -11.99 -18.16
N TRP A 259 -8.66 -10.74 -18.23
CA TRP A 259 -8.81 -10.00 -19.48
C TRP A 259 -7.50 -9.44 -20.04
N ALA A 260 -6.41 -9.52 -19.29
CA ALA A 260 -5.06 -9.31 -19.81
C ALA A 260 -4.38 -10.64 -20.14
N LYS A 261 -3.45 -10.63 -21.10
CA LYS A 261 -2.56 -11.76 -21.36
C LYS A 261 -1.59 -11.91 -20.21
N VAL A 262 -1.88 -12.78 -19.24
CA VAL A 262 -0.98 -13.06 -18.11
C VAL A 262 0.11 -14.06 -18.51
N SER A 263 1.29 -13.99 -17.89
CA SER A 263 2.39 -14.95 -18.15
C SER A 263 2.04 -16.37 -17.68
N SER A 264 1.49 -16.50 -16.48
CA SER A 264 1.00 -17.74 -15.88
C SER A 264 0.17 -17.40 -14.64
N LEU A 265 -0.73 -18.30 -14.21
CA LEU A 265 -1.41 -18.15 -12.92
C LEU A 265 -0.39 -18.16 -11.76
N ALA A 266 0.63 -19.03 -11.82
CA ALA A 266 1.64 -19.15 -10.76
C ALA A 266 2.52 -17.89 -10.58
N ASP A 267 2.58 -17.05 -11.61
CA ASP A 267 3.33 -15.79 -11.59
C ASP A 267 2.52 -14.66 -10.93
N VAL A 268 1.21 -14.87 -10.70
CA VAL A 268 0.37 -13.88 -10.02
C VAL A 268 0.81 -13.73 -8.58
N LYS A 269 1.07 -12.50 -8.20
CA LYS A 269 1.30 -12.06 -6.82
C LYS A 269 0.23 -11.07 -6.42
N ALA A 270 0.10 -10.84 -5.12
CA ALA A 270 -0.93 -9.96 -4.60
C ALA A 270 -0.46 -9.16 -3.38
N SER A 271 -1.02 -7.96 -3.26
CA SER A 271 -1.04 -7.23 -2.00
C SER A 271 -2.35 -7.52 -1.26
N GLY A 272 -2.25 -7.98 0.00
CA GLY A 272 -3.40 -8.21 0.88
C GLY A 272 -3.56 -7.08 1.90
N ASN A 273 -4.68 -6.37 1.86
CA ASN A 273 -4.95 -5.25 2.75
C ASN A 273 -6.17 -5.52 3.64
N TRP A 274 -5.95 -5.55 4.96
CA TRP A 274 -6.92 -5.98 5.97
C TRP A 274 -7.50 -4.80 6.74
N MET A 275 -8.82 -4.64 6.72
CA MET A 275 -9.52 -3.57 7.45
C MET A 275 -10.53 -4.20 8.39
N TYR A 276 -10.25 -4.16 9.69
CA TYR A 276 -11.11 -4.77 10.72
C TYR A 276 -11.19 -3.89 11.96
N ALA A 277 -12.26 -4.02 12.73
CA ALA A 277 -12.29 -3.54 14.11
C ALA A 277 -11.89 -4.70 15.05
N ALA A 278 -10.69 -5.24 14.88
CA ALA A 278 -10.32 -6.60 15.31
C ALA A 278 -10.43 -6.85 16.83
N LYS A 279 -10.39 -5.79 17.64
CA LYS A 279 -10.53 -5.89 19.11
C LYS A 279 -11.99 -5.88 19.60
N LEU A 280 -12.95 -5.66 18.70
CA LEU A 280 -14.38 -5.70 19.02
C LEU A 280 -14.94 -7.11 18.82
N ASP A 281 -16.01 -7.41 19.54
CA ASP A 281 -16.62 -8.75 19.58
C ASP A 281 -16.92 -9.29 18.18
N GLY A 282 -16.49 -10.53 17.94
CA GLY A 282 -16.64 -11.27 16.68
C GLY A 282 -15.62 -10.92 15.60
N GLU A 283 -15.18 -9.66 15.51
CA GLU A 283 -14.39 -9.16 14.36
C GLU A 283 -13.00 -9.82 14.27
N GLY A 284 -12.30 -10.00 15.40
CA GLY A 284 -11.00 -10.67 15.40
C GLY A 284 -11.07 -12.15 15.01
N ALA A 285 -12.12 -12.86 15.43
CA ALA A 285 -12.35 -14.25 15.04
C ALA A 285 -12.74 -14.35 13.54
N ASP A 286 -13.54 -13.41 13.04
CA ASP A 286 -13.90 -13.33 11.63
C ASP A 286 -12.69 -13.05 10.74
N MET A 287 -11.80 -12.14 11.16
CA MET A 287 -10.53 -11.87 10.47
C MET A 287 -9.65 -13.14 10.39
N TYR A 288 -9.53 -13.88 11.50
CA TYR A 288 -8.79 -15.14 11.53
C TYR A 288 -9.39 -16.18 10.57
N ASP A 289 -10.71 -16.37 10.62
CA ASP A 289 -11.41 -17.32 9.76
C ASP A 289 -11.28 -16.94 8.26
N ALA A 290 -11.34 -15.65 7.93
CA ALA A 290 -11.04 -15.15 6.58
C ALA A 290 -9.60 -15.43 6.16
N GLY A 291 -8.62 -15.22 7.05
CA GLY A 291 -7.20 -15.49 6.82
C GLY A 291 -6.91 -16.96 6.51
N VAL A 292 -7.51 -17.88 7.27
CA VAL A 292 -7.38 -19.33 7.01
C VAL A 292 -7.97 -19.68 5.64
N ALA A 293 -9.19 -19.23 5.34
CA ALA A 293 -9.85 -19.54 4.07
C ALA A 293 -9.12 -18.92 2.87
N LEU A 294 -8.51 -17.74 3.05
CA LEU A 294 -7.66 -17.11 2.07
C LEU A 294 -6.41 -17.94 1.80
N ALA A 295 -5.72 -18.37 2.85
CA ALA A 295 -4.51 -19.19 2.74
C ALA A 295 -4.80 -20.49 1.98
N ASP A 296 -5.84 -21.23 2.35
CA ASP A 296 -6.26 -22.46 1.67
C ASP A 296 -6.50 -22.23 0.17
N CYS A 297 -7.24 -21.15 -0.16
CA CYS A 297 -7.55 -20.77 -1.54
C CYS A 297 -6.30 -20.43 -2.36
N MET A 298 -5.39 -19.62 -1.81
CA MET A 298 -4.19 -19.17 -2.51
C MET A 298 -3.19 -20.32 -2.69
N ILE A 299 -3.07 -21.21 -1.71
CA ILE A 299 -2.26 -22.44 -1.81
C ILE A 299 -2.80 -23.33 -2.93
N GLU A 300 -4.12 -23.55 -2.99
CA GLU A 300 -4.74 -24.35 -4.05
C GLU A 300 -4.50 -23.75 -5.45
N LEU A 301 -4.59 -22.43 -5.57
CA LEU A 301 -4.36 -21.71 -6.84
C LEU A 301 -2.88 -21.53 -7.20
N GLY A 302 -1.95 -21.82 -6.28
CA GLY A 302 -0.51 -21.62 -6.49
C GLY A 302 -0.08 -20.15 -6.57
N ILE A 303 -0.82 -19.25 -5.93
CA ILE A 303 -0.53 -17.81 -5.89
C ILE A 303 -0.14 -17.38 -4.48
N ALA A 304 0.48 -16.21 -4.32
CA ALA A 304 0.95 -15.75 -3.02
C ALA A 304 0.69 -14.26 -2.79
N ILE A 305 0.52 -13.91 -1.52
CA ILE A 305 0.65 -12.52 -1.04
C ILE A 305 2.12 -12.28 -0.71
N ASP A 306 2.73 -11.28 -1.33
CA ASP A 306 4.12 -10.87 -1.13
C ASP A 306 4.26 -9.43 -0.60
N GLY A 307 3.13 -8.77 -0.34
CA GLY A 307 3.07 -7.49 0.35
C GLY A 307 1.68 -7.22 0.92
N GLY A 308 1.53 -6.22 1.77
CA GLY A 308 0.23 -5.94 2.38
C GLY A 308 0.32 -5.01 3.57
N LYS A 309 -0.86 -4.71 4.15
CA LYS A 309 -0.99 -3.90 5.36
C LYS A 309 -2.26 -4.27 6.10
N ASP A 310 -2.31 -3.92 7.37
CA ASP A 310 -3.52 -4.01 8.19
C ASP A 310 -3.88 -2.65 8.81
N SER A 311 -5.19 -2.47 9.03
CA SER A 311 -5.81 -1.41 9.81
C SER A 311 -6.86 -2.04 10.72
N LEU A 312 -6.52 -2.18 12.01
CA LEU A 312 -7.24 -3.04 12.95
C LEU A 312 -8.17 -2.29 13.93
N SER A 313 -8.38 -0.99 13.70
CA SER A 313 -9.22 -0.10 14.50
C SER A 313 -10.33 0.55 13.68
N MET A 314 -10.93 -0.18 12.74
CA MET A 314 -11.96 0.33 11.82
C MET A 314 -13.34 0.51 12.49
N ALA A 315 -13.39 1.27 13.58
CA ALA A 315 -14.59 1.63 14.31
C ALA A 315 -14.52 3.08 14.79
N ALA A 316 -15.68 3.72 14.96
CA ALA A 316 -15.80 5.07 15.47
C ALA A 316 -16.95 5.19 16.47
N GLN A 317 -16.79 6.07 17.47
CA GLN A 317 -17.90 6.49 18.32
C GLN A 317 -18.65 7.62 17.62
N CYS A 318 -19.96 7.49 17.44
CA CYS A 318 -20.82 8.50 16.86
C CYS A 318 -22.11 8.59 17.68
N ASP A 319 -22.41 9.76 18.23
CA ASP A 319 -23.62 10.02 19.03
C ASP A 319 -23.91 9.00 20.14
N GLY A 320 -22.87 8.49 20.79
CA GLY A 320 -22.96 7.49 21.88
C GLY A 320 -23.00 6.04 21.39
N GLU A 321 -23.04 5.79 20.09
CA GLU A 321 -23.00 4.45 19.50
C GLU A 321 -21.61 4.13 18.93
N VAL A 322 -21.24 2.83 18.95
CA VAL A 322 -20.03 2.34 18.29
C VAL A 322 -20.41 1.85 16.89
N VAL A 323 -19.95 2.56 15.87
CA VAL A 323 -20.15 2.21 14.47
C VAL A 323 -18.91 1.46 13.97
N LYS A 324 -19.11 0.23 13.50
CA LYS A 324 -18.05 -0.62 12.91
C LYS A 324 -18.11 -0.54 11.39
N ALA A 325 -16.95 -0.40 10.74
CA ALA A 325 -16.87 -0.76 9.33
C ALA A 325 -17.01 -2.28 9.18
N PRO A 326 -17.61 -2.78 8.09
CA PRO A 326 -17.53 -4.21 7.77
C PRO A 326 -16.07 -4.65 7.68
N GLY A 327 -15.75 -5.80 8.28
CA GLY A 327 -14.47 -6.46 8.04
C GLY A 327 -14.24 -6.66 6.54
N ASN A 328 -13.09 -6.22 6.05
CA ASN A 328 -12.78 -6.23 4.63
C ASN A 328 -11.36 -6.72 4.36
N LEU A 329 -11.22 -7.46 3.26
CA LEU A 329 -9.96 -7.81 2.63
C LEU A 329 -10.00 -7.29 1.20
N VAL A 330 -9.06 -6.39 0.88
CA VAL A 330 -8.83 -5.93 -0.49
C VAL A 330 -7.61 -6.65 -1.04
N ILE A 331 -7.82 -7.39 -2.12
CA ILE A 331 -6.76 -8.07 -2.88
C ILE A 331 -6.43 -7.24 -4.09
N SER A 332 -5.18 -6.78 -4.18
CA SER A 332 -4.62 -6.17 -5.38
C SER A 332 -3.70 -7.17 -6.05
N ALA A 333 -4.16 -7.84 -7.11
CA ALA A 333 -3.39 -8.83 -7.85
C ALA A 333 -2.59 -8.17 -8.98
N TYR A 334 -1.37 -8.65 -9.22
CA TYR A 334 -0.52 -8.19 -10.32
C TYR A 334 0.33 -9.33 -10.89
N VAL A 335 0.65 -9.21 -12.18
CA VAL A 335 1.39 -10.22 -12.94
C VAL A 335 2.07 -9.60 -14.16
N ALA A 336 3.14 -10.25 -14.63
CA ALA A 336 3.74 -9.91 -15.92
C ALA A 336 2.76 -10.16 -17.08
N CYS A 337 2.76 -9.24 -18.04
CA CYS A 337 1.94 -9.30 -19.25
C CYS A 337 2.86 -9.48 -20.47
N PRO A 338 2.95 -10.67 -21.08
CA PRO A 338 3.85 -10.91 -22.21
C PRO A 338 3.48 -10.13 -23.48
N ASP A 339 2.21 -9.72 -23.61
CA ASP A 339 1.73 -8.93 -24.75
C ASP A 339 0.55 -8.05 -24.35
N ILE A 340 0.82 -6.76 -24.18
CA ILE A 340 -0.17 -5.75 -23.80
C ILE A 340 -1.27 -5.54 -24.85
N THR A 341 -1.03 -5.91 -26.12
CA THR A 341 -1.97 -5.69 -27.23
C THR A 341 -3.13 -6.69 -27.24
N LEU A 342 -3.00 -7.78 -26.46
CA LEU A 342 -4.00 -8.83 -26.34
C LEU A 342 -5.01 -8.60 -25.20
N THR A 343 -5.08 -7.37 -24.68
CA THR A 343 -6.02 -7.00 -23.62
C THR A 343 -7.44 -6.94 -24.17
N VAL A 344 -8.37 -7.63 -23.51
CA VAL A 344 -9.78 -7.66 -23.85
C VAL A 344 -10.55 -6.67 -22.99
N THR A 345 -11.53 -5.99 -23.58
CA THR A 345 -12.32 -4.95 -22.92
C THR A 345 -13.82 -5.18 -23.13
N PRO A 346 -14.69 -4.71 -22.21
CA PRO A 346 -16.12 -5.00 -22.23
C PRO A 346 -16.95 -4.21 -23.26
N ASP A 347 -16.34 -3.31 -24.05
CA ASP A 347 -17.01 -2.69 -25.19
C ASP A 347 -17.18 -3.73 -26.31
N LEU A 348 -18.42 -4.21 -26.49
CA LEU A 348 -18.79 -5.20 -27.51
C LEU A 348 -18.48 -4.67 -28.92
N LYS A 349 -17.61 -5.36 -29.65
CA LYS A 349 -17.10 -4.92 -30.97
C LYS A 349 -17.72 -5.64 -32.17
N LEU A 350 -18.35 -6.79 -31.96
CA LEU A 350 -18.81 -7.69 -33.03
C LEU A 350 -20.26 -7.44 -33.49
N GLY A 351 -21.00 -6.54 -32.83
CA GLY A 351 -22.41 -6.29 -33.17
C GLY A 351 -23.24 -7.57 -33.19
N ASP A 352 -24.00 -7.76 -34.27
CA ASP A 352 -24.91 -8.91 -34.45
C ASP A 352 -24.18 -10.23 -34.77
N ASP A 353 -22.90 -10.17 -35.17
CA ASP A 353 -22.07 -11.36 -35.45
C ASP A 353 -21.49 -11.98 -34.17
N GLY A 354 -21.64 -11.31 -33.02
CA GLY A 354 -21.13 -11.74 -31.73
C GLY A 354 -22.02 -12.76 -31.02
N VAL A 355 -21.41 -13.59 -30.17
CA VAL A 355 -22.13 -14.48 -29.25
C VAL A 355 -21.77 -14.11 -27.81
N LEU A 356 -22.77 -14.02 -26.94
CA LEU A 356 -22.57 -13.85 -25.50
C LEU A 356 -22.54 -15.21 -24.82
N LEU A 357 -21.42 -15.52 -24.16
CA LEU A 357 -21.24 -16.75 -23.40
C LEU A 357 -21.20 -16.41 -21.90
N HIS A 358 -22.06 -17.05 -21.12
CA HIS A 358 -22.06 -16.93 -19.66
C HIS A 358 -21.31 -18.10 -19.05
N ILE A 359 -20.23 -17.82 -18.33
CA ILE A 359 -19.45 -18.81 -17.58
C ILE A 359 -19.93 -18.79 -16.12
N ASP A 360 -20.81 -19.72 -15.78
CA ASP A 360 -21.33 -19.87 -14.43
C ASP A 360 -20.36 -20.69 -13.55
N LEU A 361 -19.53 -19.99 -12.79
CA LEU A 361 -18.57 -20.59 -11.85
C LEU A 361 -19.27 -21.29 -10.66
N VAL A 362 -20.52 -20.93 -10.35
CA VAL A 362 -21.29 -21.54 -9.25
C VAL A 362 -22.13 -22.74 -9.69
N LYS A 363 -22.15 -23.06 -10.99
CA LYS A 363 -22.82 -24.23 -11.57
C LYS A 363 -24.30 -24.31 -11.16
N GLY A 364 -25.00 -23.19 -11.18
CA GLY A 364 -26.41 -23.06 -10.83
C GLY A 364 -26.73 -23.15 -9.33
N LYS A 365 -25.71 -23.13 -8.46
CA LYS A 365 -25.90 -23.12 -7.01
C LYS A 365 -25.94 -21.68 -6.49
N LEU A 366 -27.08 -21.27 -5.94
CA LEU A 366 -27.27 -20.01 -5.23
C LEU A 366 -27.09 -20.20 -3.72
#